data_AF-A0A9D1K8N8-F1
#
_entry.id   AF-A0A9D1K8N8-F1
#
_cell.length_a   1.000
_cell.length_b   1.000
_cell.length_c   1.000
_cell.angle_alpha   90.00
_cell.angle_beta   90.00
_cell.angle_gamma   90.00
#
_symmetry.space_group_name_H-M   'P 1'
#
loop_
_entity.id
_entity.type
_entity.pdbx_description
1 polymer ?
#
loop_
_entity_poly.entity_id
_entity_poly.type
_entity_poly.pdbx_seq_one_letter_code
_entity_poly.pdbx_strand_id
1 'polypeptide(L)'
;MDNDIRVKLMGVRGTMPVHGANCRVFGGATSCVFVKAAGEVVILDAGTGLSGNAYQEFFGSAKRFSLLLTHSHVDHIMGFPAFPPLFDPACEGEVRLKTREGMDARAQIEALMSPPLWPVKTGAFKARVEFRDVEAGFTIGQIQVDTMESNHPGGSTIYKLSAFGKSLVYATDYEPEGDAPEDFIRFAGGCSLLLLDAQYTGEDYLRTRGFGHSTIGRSAAIARCCGAEQTIFVHHDPGRTDAQLLELESSLNVPGLRFGREGEEVIL
;
A
#
# COMPACT_ATOMS: atom_id res chain seq x y z
N MET A 1 21.39 -15.20 9.75
CA MET A 1 20.30 -14.94 8.79
C MET A 1 19.55 -13.77 9.38
N ASP A 2 19.40 -12.66 8.63
CA ASP A 2 18.60 -11.55 9.12
C ASP A 2 17.15 -12.02 9.27
N ASN A 3 16.65 -11.93 10.50
CA ASN A 3 15.27 -12.25 10.85
C ASN A 3 14.40 -10.97 10.84
N ASP A 4 14.84 -9.97 10.10
CA ASP A 4 14.23 -8.63 10.09
C ASP A 4 13.23 -8.52 8.94
N ILE A 5 12.17 -7.73 9.15
CA ILE A 5 11.28 -7.28 8.07
C ILE A 5 11.65 -5.84 7.73
N ARG A 6 12.19 -5.63 6.54
CA ARG A 6 12.52 -4.29 6.02
C ARG A 6 11.37 -3.74 5.19
N VAL A 7 10.82 -2.61 5.60
CA VAL A 7 9.68 -1.95 4.95
C VAL A 7 10.11 -0.57 4.48
N LYS A 8 9.88 -0.24 3.20
CA LYS A 8 10.19 1.08 2.63
C LYS A 8 8.98 1.68 1.95
N LEU A 9 8.60 2.88 2.39
CA LEU A 9 7.48 3.64 1.87
C LEU A 9 7.93 4.38 0.61
N MET A 10 7.58 3.87 -0.57
CA MET A 10 7.95 4.48 -1.84
C MET A 10 6.91 5.47 -2.35
N GLY A 11 5.69 5.44 -1.80
CA GLY A 11 4.66 6.44 -2.03
C GLY A 11 3.61 6.38 -0.93
N VAL A 12 3.17 7.56 -0.50
CA VAL A 12 2.27 7.75 0.65
C VAL A 12 1.10 8.69 0.34
N ARG A 13 1.03 9.24 -0.89
CA ARG A 13 -0.08 10.08 -1.33
C ARG A 13 -1.25 9.24 -1.83
N GLY A 14 -2.44 9.74 -1.59
CA GLY A 14 -3.67 9.15 -2.11
C GLY A 14 -4.20 9.88 -3.34
N THR A 15 -5.06 9.19 -4.10
CA THR A 15 -5.86 9.68 -5.23
C THR A 15 -5.07 10.10 -6.47
N MET A 16 -3.99 10.88 -6.32
CA MET A 16 -3.14 11.33 -7.42
C MET A 16 -1.76 11.78 -6.93
N PRO A 17 -0.71 11.67 -7.77
CA PRO A 17 0.61 12.17 -7.41
C PRO A 17 0.61 13.70 -7.35
N VAL A 18 1.46 14.24 -6.47
CA VAL A 18 1.69 15.68 -6.35
C VAL A 18 3.16 16.01 -6.49
N HIS A 19 3.47 17.25 -6.88
CA HIS A 19 4.84 17.72 -7.01
C HIS A 19 4.94 19.20 -6.64
N GLY A 20 6.16 19.66 -6.34
CA GLY A 20 6.44 21.06 -6.03
C GLY A 20 6.93 21.27 -4.59
N ALA A 21 7.12 22.53 -4.21
CA ALA A 21 7.74 22.90 -2.94
C ALA A 21 6.90 22.51 -1.71
N ASN A 22 5.58 22.35 -1.89
CA ASN A 22 4.63 22.09 -0.80
C ASN A 22 4.49 20.60 -0.44
N CYS A 23 5.21 19.69 -1.10
CA CYS A 23 5.12 18.24 -0.89
C CYS A 23 6.50 17.54 -0.90
N ARG A 24 7.55 18.24 -0.50
CA ARG A 24 8.93 17.71 -0.45
C ARG A 24 9.23 16.91 0.83
N VAL A 25 8.52 17.19 1.93
CA VAL A 25 8.78 16.56 3.23
C VAL A 25 8.12 15.18 3.30
N PHE A 26 6.84 15.08 2.95
CA PHE A 26 6.12 13.80 2.95
C PHE A 26 6.21 13.06 1.62
N GLY A 27 6.62 13.75 0.56
CA GLY A 27 6.68 13.20 -0.78
C GLY A 27 5.38 13.35 -1.56
N GLY A 28 5.49 13.01 -2.82
CA GLY A 28 4.49 13.25 -3.85
C GLY A 28 3.99 11.98 -4.53
N ALA A 29 4.70 10.87 -4.36
CA ALA A 29 4.36 9.61 -4.96
C ALA A 29 3.15 8.93 -4.28
N THR A 30 2.31 8.30 -5.11
CA THR A 30 1.14 7.53 -4.67
C THR A 30 1.49 6.12 -4.21
N SER A 31 0.59 5.53 -3.42
CA SER A 31 0.67 4.22 -2.76
C SER A 31 1.63 3.21 -3.40
N CYS A 32 2.74 2.96 -2.72
CA CYS A 32 3.68 1.90 -3.06
C CYS A 32 4.55 1.61 -1.84
N VAL A 33 4.61 0.36 -1.39
CA VAL A 33 5.46 -0.05 -0.27
C VAL A 33 6.26 -1.29 -0.66
N PHE A 34 7.56 -1.23 -0.45
CA PHE A 34 8.44 -2.38 -0.63
C PHE A 34 8.68 -3.07 0.71
N VAL A 35 8.55 -4.40 0.72
CA VAL A 35 8.78 -5.24 1.89
C VAL A 35 9.79 -6.31 1.52
N LYS A 36 10.87 -6.42 2.29
CA LYS A 36 11.86 -7.50 2.18
C LYS A 36 11.89 -8.28 3.47
N ALA A 37 11.55 -9.56 3.39
CA ALA A 37 11.57 -10.48 4.53
C ALA A 37 11.80 -11.91 4.02
N ALA A 38 12.51 -12.73 4.80
CA ALA A 38 12.75 -14.14 4.48
C ALA A 38 13.33 -14.41 3.07
N GLY A 39 14.11 -13.47 2.53
CA GLY A 39 14.68 -13.54 1.18
C GLY A 39 13.72 -13.17 0.05
N GLU A 40 12.45 -12.91 0.36
CA GLU A 40 11.42 -12.52 -0.60
C GLU A 40 11.29 -10.99 -0.71
N VAL A 41 10.81 -10.54 -1.87
CA VAL A 41 10.44 -9.13 -2.11
C VAL A 41 8.95 -9.07 -2.41
N VAL A 42 8.22 -8.44 -1.51
CA VAL A 42 6.78 -8.17 -1.66
C VAL A 42 6.59 -6.67 -1.89
N ILE A 43 5.81 -6.31 -2.89
CA ILE A 43 5.42 -4.94 -3.19
C ILE A 43 3.93 -4.83 -2.87
N LEU A 44 3.55 -3.83 -2.08
CA LEU A 44 2.16 -3.50 -1.77
C LEU A 44 1.79 -2.26 -2.56
N ASP A 45 0.83 -2.42 -3.46
CA ASP A 45 0.43 -1.43 -4.48
C ASP A 45 1.54 -0.98 -5.44
N ALA A 46 1.10 -0.55 -6.62
CA ALA A 46 1.92 -0.18 -7.77
C ALA A 46 1.59 1.24 -8.26
N GLY A 47 1.37 2.15 -7.31
CA GLY A 47 1.21 3.57 -7.60
C GLY A 47 2.47 4.20 -8.20
N THR A 48 2.48 5.51 -8.31
CA THR A 48 3.63 6.25 -8.84
C THR A 48 4.90 6.09 -8.00
N GLY A 49 4.81 5.65 -6.74
CA GLY A 49 6.00 5.28 -5.95
C GLY A 49 6.75 4.06 -6.51
N LEU A 50 6.08 3.23 -7.34
CA LEU A 50 6.75 2.15 -8.06
C LEU A 50 7.63 2.69 -9.20
N SER A 51 7.34 3.90 -9.69
CA SER A 51 8.13 4.54 -10.74
C SER A 51 9.50 4.93 -10.19
N GLY A 52 10.56 4.50 -10.87
CA GLY A 52 11.94 4.76 -10.44
C GLY A 52 12.74 3.47 -10.26
N ASN A 53 13.84 3.58 -9.49
CA ASN A 53 14.87 2.54 -9.41
C ASN A 53 14.96 1.87 -8.03
N ALA A 54 14.03 2.14 -7.11
CA ALA A 54 14.05 1.56 -5.76
C ALA A 54 13.98 0.03 -5.78
N TYR A 55 13.36 -0.57 -6.79
CA TYR A 55 13.34 -2.03 -6.97
C TYR A 55 14.75 -2.65 -7.04
N GLN A 56 15.76 -1.90 -7.52
CA GLN A 56 17.14 -2.38 -7.65
C GLN A 56 17.74 -2.71 -6.28
N GLU A 57 17.37 -1.95 -5.25
CA GLU A 57 17.80 -2.16 -3.87
C GLU A 57 17.18 -3.43 -3.25
N PHE A 58 15.96 -3.77 -3.68
CA PHE A 58 15.20 -4.88 -3.10
C PHE A 58 15.47 -6.20 -3.81
N PHE A 59 15.42 -6.22 -5.15
CA PHE A 59 15.37 -7.43 -5.99
C PHE A 59 16.66 -8.26 -5.96
N GLY A 60 17.78 -7.66 -5.56
CA GLY A 60 19.08 -8.33 -5.49
C GLY A 60 19.40 -9.10 -6.78
N SER A 61 19.94 -10.31 -6.65
CA SER A 61 20.27 -11.19 -7.79
C SER A 61 19.12 -12.07 -8.26
N ALA A 62 18.11 -12.32 -7.41
CA ALA A 62 17.05 -13.29 -7.69
C ALA A 62 16.01 -12.80 -8.71
N LYS A 63 15.90 -11.48 -8.93
CA LYS A 63 14.98 -10.84 -9.88
C LYS A 63 13.56 -11.39 -9.81
N ARG A 64 13.07 -11.65 -8.60
CA ARG A 64 11.71 -12.13 -8.34
C ARG A 64 10.94 -11.13 -7.50
N PHE A 65 9.64 -10.99 -7.77
CA PHE A 65 8.75 -10.20 -6.94
C PHE A 65 7.35 -10.77 -6.82
N SER A 66 6.71 -10.47 -5.71
CA SER A 66 5.27 -10.61 -5.53
C SER A 66 4.66 -9.22 -5.36
N LEU A 67 3.77 -8.83 -6.26
CA LEU A 67 3.00 -7.59 -6.19
C LEU A 67 1.60 -7.92 -5.67
N LEU A 68 1.25 -7.39 -4.51
CA LEU A 68 -0.07 -7.49 -3.92
C LEU A 68 -0.77 -6.13 -4.09
N LEU A 69 -1.81 -6.10 -4.91
CA LEU A 69 -2.61 -4.91 -5.12
C LEU A 69 -3.82 -4.94 -4.20
N THR A 70 -4.07 -3.84 -3.51
CA THR A 70 -5.24 -3.68 -2.65
C THR A 70 -6.51 -3.63 -3.50
N HIS A 71 -6.47 -2.82 -4.56
CA HIS A 71 -7.49 -2.67 -5.59
C HIS A 71 -6.92 -1.99 -6.84
N SER A 72 -7.75 -1.76 -7.87
CA SER A 72 -7.32 -1.29 -9.19
C SER A 72 -7.59 0.20 -9.44
N HIS A 73 -7.81 1.03 -8.42
CA HIS A 73 -7.86 2.48 -8.64
C HIS A 73 -6.52 2.98 -9.17
N VAL A 74 -6.60 4.02 -10.02
CA VAL A 74 -5.50 4.41 -10.90
C VAL A 74 -4.24 4.71 -10.11
N ASP A 75 -4.34 5.41 -8.99
CA ASP A 75 -3.22 5.78 -8.13
C ASP A 75 -2.54 4.60 -7.42
N HIS A 76 -3.15 3.41 -7.41
CA HIS A 76 -2.57 2.15 -6.92
C HIS A 76 -1.95 1.29 -8.03
N ILE A 77 -2.17 1.63 -9.30
CA ILE A 77 -1.65 0.84 -10.45
C ILE A 77 -0.89 1.67 -11.49
N MET A 78 -0.86 3.00 -11.36
CA MET A 78 -0.31 3.92 -12.36
C MET A 78 1.17 3.68 -12.66
N GLY A 79 1.96 3.23 -11.68
CA GLY A 79 3.37 2.94 -11.86
C GLY A 79 3.64 1.59 -12.53
N PHE A 80 2.68 0.66 -12.47
CA PHE A 80 2.84 -0.71 -12.98
C PHE A 80 3.25 -0.76 -14.46
N PRO A 81 2.62 -0.02 -15.40
CA PRO A 81 2.95 -0.15 -16.83
C PRO A 81 4.39 0.23 -17.19
N ALA A 82 5.04 1.05 -16.36
CA ALA A 82 6.42 1.51 -16.54
C ALA A 82 7.44 0.72 -15.70
N PHE A 83 7.01 -0.32 -14.98
CA PHE A 83 7.88 -1.03 -14.04
C PHE A 83 8.97 -1.81 -14.77
N PRO A 84 10.27 -1.42 -14.68
CA PRO A 84 11.32 -1.99 -15.52
C PRO A 84 11.47 -3.51 -15.45
N PRO A 85 11.27 -4.17 -14.28
CA PRO A 85 11.30 -5.63 -14.20
C PRO A 85 10.34 -6.36 -15.15
N LEU A 86 9.22 -5.76 -15.57
CA LEU A 86 8.30 -6.37 -16.55
C LEU A 86 8.94 -6.60 -17.92
N PHE A 87 10.01 -5.85 -18.23
CA PHE A 87 10.71 -5.87 -19.50
C PHE A 87 12.10 -6.53 -19.41
N ASP A 88 12.41 -7.20 -18.30
CA ASP A 88 13.61 -8.02 -18.13
C ASP A 88 13.24 -9.51 -18.26
N PRO A 89 13.73 -10.25 -19.28
CA PRO A 89 13.43 -11.66 -19.45
C PRO A 89 13.99 -12.57 -18.35
N ALA A 90 14.94 -12.07 -17.54
CA ALA A 90 15.44 -12.78 -16.37
C ALA A 90 14.56 -12.58 -15.13
N CYS A 91 13.50 -11.78 -15.22
CA CYS A 91 12.61 -11.49 -14.09
C CYS A 91 11.39 -12.42 -14.09
N GLU A 92 11.00 -12.83 -12.89
CA GLU A 92 9.76 -13.56 -12.61
C GLU A 92 8.90 -12.75 -11.64
N GLY A 93 7.63 -12.63 -11.94
CA GLY A 93 6.69 -11.84 -11.14
C GLY A 93 5.40 -12.59 -10.89
N GLU A 94 4.78 -12.28 -9.76
CA GLU A 94 3.41 -12.68 -9.47
C GLU A 94 2.61 -11.46 -9.03
N VAL A 95 1.47 -11.22 -9.66
CA VAL A 95 0.54 -10.12 -9.34
C VAL A 95 -0.73 -10.73 -8.78
N ARG A 96 -1.07 -10.36 -7.54
CA ARG A 96 -2.35 -10.70 -6.91
C ARG A 96 -3.22 -9.46 -6.83
N LEU A 97 -4.43 -9.56 -7.38
CA LEU A 97 -5.45 -8.53 -7.33
C LEU A 97 -6.81 -9.22 -7.31
N LYS A 98 -7.65 -8.84 -6.35
CA LYS A 98 -8.95 -9.48 -6.16
C LYS A 98 -9.85 -9.26 -7.38
N THR A 99 -10.56 -10.28 -7.84
CA THR A 99 -11.55 -10.12 -8.91
C THR A 99 -12.66 -9.18 -8.45
N ARG A 100 -12.88 -8.09 -9.19
CA ARG A 100 -13.90 -7.07 -8.89
C ARG A 100 -14.68 -6.76 -10.16
N GLU A 101 -15.98 -6.54 -10.01
CA GLU A 101 -16.88 -6.21 -11.13
C GLU A 101 -16.80 -7.17 -12.33
N GLY A 102 -16.49 -8.45 -12.08
CA GLY A 102 -16.34 -9.47 -13.12
C GLY A 102 -15.02 -9.40 -13.91
N MET A 103 -14.09 -8.53 -13.51
CA MET A 103 -12.76 -8.41 -14.10
C MET A 103 -11.72 -9.08 -13.19
N ASP A 104 -10.99 -10.06 -13.72
CA ASP A 104 -9.86 -10.67 -13.02
C ASP A 104 -8.67 -9.70 -12.89
N ALA A 105 -7.63 -10.11 -12.17
CA ALA A 105 -6.42 -9.32 -11.95
C ALA A 105 -5.80 -8.78 -13.25
N ARG A 106 -5.73 -9.60 -14.30
CA ARG A 106 -5.12 -9.20 -15.58
C ARG A 106 -6.03 -8.20 -16.30
N ALA A 107 -7.33 -8.46 -16.35
CA ALA A 107 -8.31 -7.61 -17.03
C ALA A 107 -8.37 -6.21 -16.39
N GLN A 108 -8.35 -6.13 -15.06
CA GLN A 108 -8.30 -4.85 -14.33
C GLN A 108 -7.05 -4.04 -14.68
N ILE A 109 -5.88 -4.68 -14.69
CA ILE A 109 -4.62 -4.02 -15.06
C ILE A 109 -4.61 -3.57 -16.52
N GLU A 110 -5.12 -4.41 -17.44
CA GLU A 110 -5.22 -4.07 -18.85
C GLU A 110 -6.23 -2.96 -19.15
N ALA A 111 -7.17 -2.65 -18.25
CA ALA A 111 -8.05 -1.48 -18.44
C ALA A 111 -7.28 -0.16 -18.44
N LEU A 112 -6.22 -0.05 -17.62
CA LEU A 112 -5.26 1.06 -17.69
C LEU A 112 -4.19 0.81 -18.75
N MET A 113 -3.60 -0.38 -18.73
CA MET A 113 -2.50 -0.78 -19.60
C MET A 113 -3.02 -1.29 -20.96
N SER A 114 -3.68 -0.42 -21.72
CA SER A 114 -4.15 -0.70 -23.09
C SER A 114 -4.24 0.58 -23.94
N PRO A 115 -4.09 0.50 -25.28
CA PRO A 115 -4.36 1.63 -26.16
C PRO A 115 -5.81 2.11 -26.04
N PRO A 116 -6.09 3.43 -26.08
CA PRO A 116 -5.13 4.52 -26.33
C PRO A 116 -4.42 5.07 -25.09
N LEU A 117 -4.74 4.59 -23.87
CA LEU A 117 -4.20 5.12 -22.61
C LEU A 117 -2.73 4.72 -22.39
N TRP A 118 -2.36 3.52 -22.80
CA TRP A 118 -0.99 3.00 -22.78
C TRP A 118 -0.66 2.30 -24.10
N PRO A 119 0.58 2.37 -24.63
CA PRO A 119 0.89 1.86 -25.97
C PRO A 119 0.77 0.33 -26.13
N VAL A 120 0.78 -0.44 -25.04
CA VAL A 120 0.81 -1.91 -25.05
C VAL A 120 -0.03 -2.52 -23.93
N LYS A 121 -0.36 -3.81 -24.06
CA LYS A 121 -1.00 -4.64 -23.01
C LYS A 121 0.03 -5.52 -22.29
N THR A 122 -0.43 -6.40 -21.39
CA THR A 122 0.44 -7.35 -20.67
C THR A 122 1.18 -8.33 -21.58
N GLY A 123 0.68 -8.57 -22.80
CA GLY A 123 1.36 -9.38 -23.81
C GLY A 123 2.72 -8.82 -24.30
N ALA A 124 3.05 -7.57 -23.97
CA ALA A 124 4.36 -6.98 -24.27
C ALA A 124 5.42 -7.22 -23.18
N PHE A 125 5.07 -7.86 -22.06
CA PHE A 125 6.03 -8.22 -21.03
C PHE A 125 7.07 -9.19 -21.57
N LYS A 126 8.33 -8.99 -21.15
CA LYS A 126 9.41 -9.95 -21.39
C LYS A 126 9.62 -10.86 -20.18
N ALA A 127 9.26 -10.39 -18.99
CA ALA A 127 9.27 -11.17 -17.77
C ALA A 127 8.14 -12.21 -17.74
N ARG A 128 8.35 -13.30 -17.00
CA ARG A 128 7.31 -14.28 -16.70
C ARG A 128 6.44 -13.74 -15.56
N VAL A 129 5.27 -13.19 -15.88
CA VAL A 129 4.35 -12.63 -14.89
C VAL A 129 3.07 -13.47 -14.80
N GLU A 130 2.82 -14.02 -13.62
CA GLU A 130 1.57 -14.69 -13.30
C GLU A 130 0.58 -13.72 -12.66
N PHE A 131 -0.69 -13.81 -13.04
CA PHE A 131 -1.78 -13.04 -12.44
C PHE A 131 -2.69 -14.00 -11.68
N ARG A 132 -3.01 -13.68 -10.43
CA ARG A 132 -3.87 -14.49 -9.57
C ARG A 132 -4.89 -13.64 -8.84
N ASP A 133 -6.00 -14.29 -8.50
CA ASP A 133 -6.97 -13.74 -7.56
C ASP A 133 -6.40 -13.76 -6.13
N VAL A 134 -7.05 -13.04 -5.22
CA VAL A 134 -6.65 -12.95 -3.81
C VAL A 134 -7.45 -13.94 -2.97
N GLU A 135 -6.73 -14.85 -2.33
CA GLU A 135 -7.27 -15.82 -1.37
C GLU A 135 -7.31 -15.22 0.05
N ALA A 136 -8.14 -15.80 0.94
CA ALA A 136 -8.27 -15.34 2.32
C ALA A 136 -6.93 -15.34 3.08
N GLY A 137 -6.06 -16.30 2.78
CA GLY A 137 -4.66 -16.31 3.22
C GLY A 137 -3.82 -17.25 2.37
N PHE A 138 -2.53 -16.95 2.25
CA PHE A 138 -1.56 -17.67 1.43
C PHE A 138 -0.13 -17.41 1.93
N THR A 139 0.87 -18.01 1.28
CA THR A 139 2.29 -17.83 1.64
C THR A 139 3.11 -17.33 0.46
N ILE A 140 4.05 -16.42 0.73
CA ILE A 140 5.13 -16.04 -0.19
C ILE A 140 6.44 -16.47 0.48
N GLY A 141 7.04 -17.56 0.02
CA GLY A 141 8.16 -18.18 0.73
C GLY A 141 7.78 -18.54 2.18
N GLN A 142 8.44 -17.91 3.16
CA GLN A 142 8.13 -18.07 4.60
C GLN A 142 7.25 -16.94 5.17
N ILE A 143 6.81 -15.99 4.33
CA ILE A 143 5.91 -14.91 4.74
C ILE A 143 4.48 -15.45 4.68
N GLN A 144 3.80 -15.46 5.83
CA GLN A 144 2.36 -15.68 5.90
C GLN A 144 1.64 -14.38 5.50
N VAL A 145 0.69 -14.48 4.57
CA VAL A 145 -0.15 -13.36 4.14
C VAL A 145 -1.59 -13.67 4.47
N ASP A 146 -2.20 -12.86 5.33
CA ASP A 146 -3.63 -12.90 5.62
C ASP A 146 -4.31 -11.67 5.02
N THR A 147 -5.59 -11.81 4.64
CA THR A 147 -6.33 -10.75 3.96
C THR A 147 -7.64 -10.41 4.65
N MET A 148 -8.10 -9.17 4.48
CA MET A 148 -9.38 -8.68 4.95
C MET A 148 -10.00 -7.75 3.89
N GLU A 149 -11.31 -7.82 3.68
CA GLU A 149 -12.00 -6.88 2.80
C GLU A 149 -12.10 -5.51 3.48
N SER A 150 -11.76 -4.45 2.75
CA SER A 150 -11.91 -3.06 3.17
C SER A 150 -13.25 -2.50 2.72
N ASN A 151 -13.84 -1.62 3.54
CA ASN A 151 -14.97 -0.79 3.12
C ASN A 151 -14.46 0.39 2.28
N HIS A 152 -14.56 0.23 0.96
CA HIS A 152 -14.15 1.22 -0.04
C HIS A 152 -15.06 1.09 -1.29
N PRO A 153 -15.38 2.16 -2.04
CA PRO A 153 -16.10 2.03 -3.31
C PRO A 153 -15.39 1.08 -4.29
N GLY A 154 -16.12 0.11 -4.84
CA GLY A 154 -15.52 -0.99 -5.63
C GLY A 154 -14.82 -2.07 -4.78
N GLY A 155 -14.54 -1.74 -3.52
CA GLY A 155 -13.89 -2.56 -2.50
C GLY A 155 -12.36 -2.56 -2.63
N SER A 156 -11.71 -2.88 -1.53
CA SER A 156 -10.25 -2.95 -1.43
C SER A 156 -9.83 -4.11 -0.52
N THR A 157 -8.57 -4.52 -0.61
CA THR A 157 -8.02 -5.65 0.15
C THR A 157 -6.95 -5.16 1.10
N ILE A 158 -7.12 -5.42 2.39
CA ILE A 158 -6.14 -5.18 3.44
C ILE A 158 -5.25 -6.41 3.54
N TYR A 159 -3.94 -6.20 3.66
CA TYR A 159 -2.96 -7.29 3.77
C TYR A 159 -2.26 -7.27 5.14
N LYS A 160 -2.07 -8.44 5.75
CA LYS A 160 -1.18 -8.65 6.90
C LYS A 160 -0.09 -9.62 6.51
N LEU A 161 1.16 -9.16 6.55
CA LEU A 161 2.36 -9.95 6.27
C LEU A 161 3.02 -10.30 7.60
N SER A 162 3.23 -11.59 7.86
CA SER A 162 3.85 -12.07 9.10
C SER A 162 5.06 -12.96 8.80
N ALA A 163 6.19 -12.66 9.43
CA ALA A 163 7.42 -13.44 9.35
C ALA A 163 8.24 -13.24 10.64
N PHE A 164 8.97 -14.26 11.09
CA PHE A 164 9.89 -14.17 12.22
C PHE A 164 9.30 -13.62 13.54
N GLY A 165 7.99 -13.83 13.75
CA GLY A 165 7.27 -13.30 14.93
C GLY A 165 6.94 -11.81 14.86
N LYS A 166 7.22 -11.15 13.73
CA LYS A 166 6.87 -9.76 13.43
C LYS A 166 5.77 -9.72 12.38
N SER A 167 5.00 -8.63 12.37
CA SER A 167 3.96 -8.45 11.34
C SER A 167 3.77 -7.00 10.92
N LEU A 168 3.47 -6.82 9.64
CA LEU A 168 3.08 -5.58 8.99
C LEU A 168 1.63 -5.69 8.53
N VAL A 169 0.79 -4.71 8.83
CA VAL A 169 -0.56 -4.57 8.27
C VAL A 169 -0.60 -3.37 7.35
N TYR A 170 -1.07 -3.56 6.11
CA TYR A 170 -1.27 -2.50 5.13
C TYR A 170 -2.76 -2.33 4.83
N ALA A 171 -3.31 -1.24 5.37
CA ALA A 171 -4.72 -0.89 5.34
C ALA A 171 -4.90 0.55 4.81
N THR A 172 -4.56 0.76 3.55
CA THR A 172 -4.92 1.96 2.78
C THR A 172 -6.38 1.87 2.32
N ASP A 173 -7.00 3.00 1.99
CA ASP A 173 -8.32 3.04 1.34
C ASP A 173 -9.35 2.28 2.19
N TYR A 174 -9.40 2.66 3.46
CA TYR A 174 -10.21 2.00 4.48
C TYR A 174 -11.11 3.00 5.19
N GLU A 175 -12.43 2.84 5.03
CA GLU A 175 -13.45 3.61 5.75
C GLU A 175 -14.19 2.73 6.78
N PRO A 176 -13.65 2.56 7.99
CA PRO A 176 -14.34 1.83 9.04
C PRO A 176 -15.59 2.55 9.54
N GLU A 177 -16.58 1.78 9.96
CA GLU A 177 -17.68 2.27 10.78
C GLU A 177 -17.24 2.42 12.24
N GLY A 178 -17.34 3.64 12.78
CA GLY A 178 -16.94 3.94 14.15
C GLY A 178 -15.43 3.91 14.37
N ASP A 179 -15.03 4.07 15.63
CA ASP A 179 -13.63 4.30 16.02
C ASP A 179 -12.96 3.04 16.60
N ALA A 180 -13.69 1.92 16.68
CA ALA A 180 -13.22 0.64 17.20
C ALA A 180 -13.87 -0.55 16.45
N PRO A 181 -13.63 -0.71 15.14
CA PRO A 181 -14.14 -1.84 14.35
C PRO A 181 -13.55 -3.16 14.87
N GLU A 182 -14.38 -4.01 15.48
CA GLU A 182 -13.96 -5.22 16.20
C GLU A 182 -13.23 -6.24 15.31
N ASP A 183 -13.67 -6.38 14.07
CA ASP A 183 -13.11 -7.28 13.07
C ASP A 183 -11.70 -6.83 12.66
N PHE A 184 -11.51 -5.55 12.38
CA PHE A 184 -10.21 -4.99 12.04
C PHE A 184 -9.25 -5.00 13.24
N ILE A 185 -9.74 -4.71 14.45
CA ILE A 185 -8.92 -4.82 15.67
C ILE A 185 -8.45 -6.26 15.87
N ARG A 186 -9.32 -7.26 15.63
CA ARG A 186 -8.94 -8.67 15.69
C ARG A 186 -7.90 -9.03 14.62
N PHE A 187 -8.05 -8.50 13.41
CA PHE A 187 -7.14 -8.75 12.29
C PHE A 187 -5.75 -8.11 12.51
N ALA A 188 -5.73 -6.82 12.85
CA ALA A 188 -4.52 -6.01 12.98
C ALA A 188 -3.88 -6.03 14.37
N GLY A 189 -4.56 -6.63 15.36
CA GLY A 189 -4.17 -6.63 16.76
C GLY A 189 -2.72 -7.06 17.00
N GLY A 190 -1.99 -6.25 17.78
CA GLY A 190 -0.62 -6.53 18.21
C GLY A 190 0.42 -6.58 17.09
N CYS A 191 0.13 -6.03 15.91
CA CYS A 191 1.12 -5.99 14.83
C CYS A 191 2.30 -5.06 15.15
N SER A 192 3.45 -5.33 14.53
CA SER A 192 4.66 -4.54 14.75
C SER A 192 4.62 -3.23 13.98
N LEU A 193 3.99 -3.21 12.80
CA LEU A 193 3.76 -2.00 12.03
C LEU A 193 2.37 -2.01 11.42
N LEU A 194 1.62 -0.95 11.68
CA LEU A 194 0.33 -0.68 11.05
C LEU A 194 0.46 0.51 10.09
N LEU A 195 0.33 0.26 8.79
CA LEU A 195 0.18 1.29 7.77
C LEU A 195 -1.33 1.49 7.54
N LEU A 196 -1.85 2.65 7.95
CA LEU A 196 -3.30 2.88 8.02
C LEU A 196 -3.72 4.14 7.27
N ASP A 197 -4.79 4.06 6.49
CA ASP A 197 -5.44 5.22 5.88
C ASP A 197 -5.79 6.28 6.93
N ALA A 198 -5.44 7.53 6.65
CA ALA A 198 -5.88 8.67 7.44
C ALA A 198 -6.03 9.92 6.55
N GLN A 199 -6.68 9.77 5.40
CA GLN A 199 -6.66 10.80 4.36
C GLN A 199 -7.30 12.11 4.84
N TYR A 200 -8.39 12.04 5.60
CA TYR A 200 -9.25 13.18 5.86
C TYR A 200 -9.14 13.74 7.27
N THR A 201 -9.33 15.06 7.39
CA THR A 201 -9.71 15.65 8.68
C THR A 201 -11.19 15.43 8.96
N GLY A 202 -11.63 15.71 10.19
CA GLY A 202 -13.06 15.68 10.52
C GLY A 202 -13.89 16.63 9.65
N GLU A 203 -13.34 17.79 9.27
CA GLU A 203 -14.02 18.75 8.38
C GLU A 203 -14.12 18.23 6.95
N ASP A 204 -13.05 17.63 6.42
CA ASP A 204 -13.07 17.00 5.11
C ASP A 204 -14.13 15.89 5.04
N TYR A 205 -14.27 15.13 6.13
CA TYR A 205 -15.17 13.98 6.20
C TYR A 205 -16.65 14.36 6.09
N LEU A 206 -17.03 15.59 6.43
CA LEU A 206 -18.41 16.08 6.26
C LEU A 206 -18.88 16.01 4.81
N ARG A 207 -17.95 16.06 3.85
CA ARG A 207 -18.22 16.03 2.40
C ARG A 207 -17.67 14.79 1.68
N THR A 208 -16.86 13.98 2.35
CA THR A 208 -16.17 12.81 1.76
C THR A 208 -16.59 11.48 2.38
N ARG A 209 -17.54 11.46 3.31
CA ARG A 209 -18.12 10.23 3.83
C ARG A 209 -18.63 9.34 2.70
N GLY A 210 -18.24 8.06 2.73
CA GLY A 210 -18.55 7.08 1.71
C GLY A 210 -17.57 7.06 0.53
N PHE A 211 -16.52 7.89 0.55
CA PHE A 211 -15.46 7.83 -0.46
C PHE A 211 -14.44 6.73 -0.18
N GLY A 212 -14.57 6.02 0.95
CA GLY A 212 -13.74 4.87 1.27
C GLY A 212 -12.42 5.22 1.97
N HIS A 213 -12.36 6.35 2.66
CA HIS A 213 -11.21 6.76 3.46
C HIS A 213 -11.60 7.16 4.89
N SER A 214 -10.64 7.04 5.79
CA SER A 214 -10.82 7.33 7.22
C SER A 214 -10.42 8.77 7.55
N THR A 215 -10.83 9.20 8.75
CA THR A 215 -10.34 10.44 9.34
C THR A 215 -9.11 10.17 10.18
N ILE A 216 -8.22 11.17 10.30
CA ILE A 216 -7.04 11.11 11.16
C ILE A 216 -7.40 10.76 12.61
N GLY A 217 -8.45 11.39 13.15
CA GLY A 217 -8.93 11.12 14.51
C GLY A 217 -9.43 9.68 14.70
N ARG A 218 -10.22 9.19 13.75
CA ARG A 218 -10.71 7.80 13.73
C ARG A 218 -9.55 6.82 13.63
N SER A 219 -8.64 7.02 12.68
CA SER A 219 -7.48 6.14 12.48
C SER A 219 -6.55 6.12 13.70
N ALA A 220 -6.39 7.25 14.39
CA ALA A 220 -5.66 7.29 15.66
C ALA A 220 -6.34 6.50 16.78
N ALA A 221 -7.68 6.54 16.88
CA ALA A 221 -8.43 5.73 17.84
C ALA A 221 -8.30 4.23 17.53
N ILE A 222 -8.45 3.85 16.26
CA ILE A 222 -8.32 2.47 15.80
C ILE A 222 -6.92 1.92 16.08
N ALA A 223 -5.88 2.71 15.78
CA ALA A 223 -4.49 2.31 16.01
C ALA A 223 -4.24 2.01 17.51
N ARG A 224 -4.80 2.83 18.41
CA ARG A 224 -4.72 2.57 19.87
C ARG A 224 -5.43 1.27 20.26
N CYS A 225 -6.61 1.00 19.70
CA CYS A 225 -7.34 -0.24 19.96
C CYS A 225 -6.63 -1.49 19.42
N CYS A 226 -5.93 -1.37 18.29
CA CYS A 226 -5.13 -2.46 17.73
C CYS A 226 -3.89 -2.77 18.58
N GLY A 227 -3.39 -1.81 19.37
CA GLY A 227 -2.17 -2.00 20.16
C GLY A 227 -0.94 -2.30 19.30
N ALA A 228 -0.85 -1.70 18.12
CA ALA A 228 0.31 -1.85 17.24
C ALA A 228 1.56 -1.21 17.86
N GLU A 229 2.74 -1.81 17.68
CA GLU A 229 4.00 -1.25 18.21
C GLU A 229 4.29 0.13 17.59
N GLN A 230 4.03 0.26 16.28
CA GLN A 230 4.13 1.49 15.52
C GLN A 230 2.97 1.60 14.53
N THR A 231 2.46 2.81 14.32
CA THR A 231 1.49 3.09 13.26
C THR A 231 1.95 4.28 12.44
N ILE A 232 1.92 4.10 11.13
CA ILE A 232 2.21 5.15 10.16
C ILE A 232 0.97 5.39 9.33
N PHE A 233 0.49 6.62 9.33
CA PHE A 233 -0.59 7.03 8.46
C PHE A 233 -0.09 7.15 7.02
N VAL A 234 -0.88 6.64 6.09
CA VAL A 234 -0.62 6.64 4.65
C VAL A 234 -1.87 7.15 3.91
N HIS A 235 -1.76 7.27 2.58
CA HIS A 235 -2.84 7.76 1.72
C HIS A 235 -3.18 9.25 1.97
N HIS A 236 -2.16 10.08 2.15
CA HIS A 236 -2.34 11.50 2.44
C HIS A 236 -3.11 12.21 1.34
N ASP A 237 -4.08 13.04 1.72
CA ASP A 237 -4.87 13.82 0.79
C ASP A 237 -3.95 14.64 -0.15
N PRO A 238 -4.15 14.62 -1.48
CA PRO A 238 -3.27 15.29 -2.42
C PRO A 238 -3.28 16.82 -2.26
N GLY A 239 -4.35 17.39 -1.71
CA GLY A 239 -4.42 18.81 -1.37
C GLY A 239 -3.65 19.19 -0.10
N ARG A 240 -3.21 18.21 0.71
CA ARG A 240 -2.51 18.48 1.98
C ARG A 240 -1.05 18.85 1.76
N THR A 241 -0.71 20.10 2.06
CA THR A 241 0.68 20.57 2.05
C THR A 241 1.50 19.96 3.19
N ASP A 242 2.82 19.95 3.05
CA ASP A 242 3.76 19.52 4.09
C ASP A 242 3.55 20.28 5.40
N ALA A 243 3.32 21.59 5.33
CA ALA A 243 3.08 22.42 6.52
C ALA A 243 1.84 21.96 7.29
N GLN A 244 0.75 21.67 6.58
CA GLN A 244 -0.48 21.16 7.19
C GLN A 244 -0.30 19.74 7.75
N LEU A 245 0.41 18.86 7.04
CA LEU A 245 0.69 17.50 7.54
C LEU A 245 1.57 17.54 8.80
N LEU A 246 2.57 18.43 8.86
CA LEU A 246 3.39 18.63 10.07
C LEU A 246 2.57 19.15 11.25
N GLU A 247 1.63 20.08 11.00
CA GLU A 247 0.72 20.59 12.03
C GLU A 247 -0.21 19.46 12.54
N LEU A 248 -0.80 18.68 11.64
CA LEU A 248 -1.63 17.54 11.98
C LEU A 248 -0.85 16.47 12.75
N GLU A 249 0.37 16.13 12.31
CA GLU A 249 1.25 15.17 13.00
C GLU A 249 1.57 15.63 14.42
N SER A 250 1.91 16.91 14.59
CA SER A 250 2.19 17.51 15.90
C SER A 250 0.97 17.48 16.83
N SER A 251 -0.25 17.49 16.27
CA SER A 251 -1.50 17.44 17.04
C SER A 251 -1.88 16.04 17.54
N LEU A 252 -1.30 14.97 16.97
CA LEU A 252 -1.67 13.59 17.32
C LEU A 252 -1.42 13.26 18.79
N ASN A 253 -0.36 13.81 19.39
CA ASN A 253 -0.01 13.64 20.81
C ASN A 253 -0.04 12.18 21.31
N VAL A 254 0.28 11.21 20.44
CA VAL A 254 0.32 9.77 20.78
C VAL A 254 1.68 9.20 20.37
N PRO A 255 2.44 8.63 21.32
CA PRO A 255 3.67 7.91 21.00
C PRO A 255 3.41 6.79 19.99
N GLY A 256 4.24 6.71 18.95
CA GLY A 256 4.16 5.66 17.93
C GLY A 256 3.20 5.92 16.78
N LEU A 257 2.43 7.02 16.79
CA LEU A 257 1.64 7.48 15.64
C LEU A 257 2.37 8.61 14.89
N ARG A 258 2.43 8.53 13.57
CA ARG A 258 3.01 9.57 12.71
C ARG A 258 2.55 9.44 11.26
N PHE A 259 2.81 10.44 10.43
CA PHE A 259 2.51 10.41 9.00
C PHE A 259 3.71 9.84 8.22
N GLY A 260 3.44 8.93 7.28
CA GLY A 260 4.47 8.30 6.46
C GLY A 260 5.11 9.27 5.50
N ARG A 261 6.40 9.09 5.24
CA ARG A 261 7.16 9.92 4.29
C ARG A 261 7.69 9.05 3.16
N GLU A 262 7.62 9.55 1.93
CA GLU A 262 8.28 8.91 0.79
C GLU A 262 9.78 8.73 1.06
N GLY A 263 10.30 7.54 0.75
CA GLY A 263 11.68 7.12 0.96
C GLY A 263 11.98 6.62 2.37
N GLU A 264 11.05 6.74 3.31
CA GLU A 264 11.23 6.29 4.68
C GLU A 264 11.32 4.76 4.79
N GLU A 265 12.16 4.30 5.71
CA GLU A 265 12.41 2.89 5.97
C GLU A 265 12.17 2.53 7.45
N VAL A 266 11.57 1.36 7.67
CA VAL A 266 11.30 0.78 8.97
C VAL A 266 11.81 -0.67 8.98
N ILE A 267 12.53 -1.04 10.05
CA ILE A 267 12.99 -2.41 10.29
C ILE A 267 12.22 -2.94 11.49
N LEU A 268 11.55 -4.09 11.34
CA LEU A 268 10.76 -4.76 12.39
C LEU A 268 11.50 -5.94 13.01
#